data_AF-A0A2Z6M6T4-F1
#
_entry.id   AF-A0A2Z6M6T4-F1
#
_cell.length_a   1.000
_cell.length_b   1.000
_cell.length_c   1.000
_cell.angle_alpha   90.00
_cell.angle_beta   90.00
_cell.angle_gamma   90.00
#
_symmetry.space_group_name_H-M   'P 1'
#
loop_
_entity.id
_entity.type
_entity.pdbx_description
1 polymer ?
#
loop_
_entity_poly.entity_id
_entity_poly.type
_entity_poly.pdbx_seq_one_letter_code
_entity_poly.pdbx_strand_id
1 'polypeptide(L)'
;MILVIHGPDGPTPYSQYEHSSIPATVKKLFNLKSNFLTKRDAWAGTFEKYFYIRDTPRDDCPETLPEVNTALRPYGAREDSSLSEFQMELIQLASQLNGDYVLNSYPNIGKRMTVKEANRYAEDAVKRFLEAGKAALKAGANESAIVTMRPSLTSRVSVESY
;
A
#
# COMPACT_ATOMS: atom_id res chain seq x y z
N MET A 1 6.74 -34.87 -4.33
CA MET A 1 7.93 -34.04 -4.62
C MET A 1 7.46 -32.62 -4.86
N ILE A 2 8.01 -31.63 -4.15
CA ILE A 2 7.68 -30.21 -4.36
C ILE A 2 8.57 -29.72 -5.52
N LEU A 3 7.95 -29.30 -6.62
CA LEU A 3 8.65 -28.64 -7.72
C LEU A 3 8.88 -27.17 -7.32
N VAL A 4 10.14 -26.77 -7.25
CA VAL A 4 10.50 -25.37 -7.02
C VAL A 4 10.74 -24.70 -8.37
N ILE A 5 10.08 -23.56 -8.59
CA ILE A 5 10.15 -22.76 -9.80
C ILE A 5 10.89 -21.46 -9.45
N HIS A 6 12.03 -21.22 -10.08
CA HIS A 6 12.86 -20.04 -9.79
C HIS A 6 12.65 -18.88 -10.75
N GLY A 7 12.23 -19.13 -11.99
CA GLY A 7 12.09 -18.07 -13.00
C GLY A 7 11.42 -18.56 -14.29
N PRO A 8 11.02 -17.61 -15.16
CA PRO A 8 10.31 -17.93 -16.39
C PRO A 8 11.23 -18.33 -17.54
N ASP A 9 10.66 -19.07 -18.48
CA ASP A 9 11.10 -19.06 -19.88
C ASP A 9 10.41 -17.88 -20.58
N GLY A 10 10.92 -16.67 -20.37
CA GLY A 10 10.28 -15.45 -20.88
C GLY A 10 10.68 -15.08 -22.31
N PRO A 11 10.06 -14.04 -22.89
CA PRO A 11 10.39 -13.53 -24.24
C PRO A 11 11.86 -13.15 -24.42
N THR A 12 12.57 -12.87 -23.32
CA THR A 12 14.01 -12.56 -23.29
C THR A 12 14.70 -13.32 -22.15
N PRO A 13 16.03 -13.50 -22.20
CA PRO A 13 16.79 -14.14 -21.11
C PRO A 13 16.70 -13.43 -19.76
N TYR A 14 16.27 -12.16 -19.73
CA TYR A 14 16.19 -11.34 -18.53
C TYR A 14 14.77 -11.19 -18.00
N SER A 15 13.78 -11.73 -18.70
CA SER A 15 12.37 -11.69 -18.30
C SER A 15 12.18 -12.29 -16.91
N GLN A 16 11.31 -11.68 -16.10
CA GLN A 16 10.99 -12.14 -14.75
C GLN A 16 9.51 -12.39 -14.57
N TYR A 17 9.19 -13.12 -13.49
CA TYR A 17 7.85 -13.13 -12.95
C TYR A 17 7.56 -11.83 -12.22
N GLU A 18 6.49 -11.16 -12.64
CA GLU A 18 5.99 -9.95 -12.02
C GLU A 18 4.49 -9.81 -12.24
N HIS A 19 3.86 -8.74 -11.76
CA HIS A 19 2.40 -8.58 -11.88
C HIS A 19 1.92 -8.61 -13.35
N SER A 20 2.74 -8.09 -14.28
CA SER A 20 2.44 -8.10 -15.71
C SER A 20 2.50 -9.49 -16.35
N SER A 21 3.03 -10.51 -15.66
CA SER A 21 3.00 -11.91 -16.10
C SER A 21 1.58 -12.46 -16.22
N ILE A 22 0.62 -11.95 -15.44
CA ILE A 22 -0.79 -12.37 -15.50
C ILE A 22 -1.41 -12.03 -16.87
N PRO A 23 -1.49 -10.75 -17.29
CA PRO A 23 -2.04 -10.41 -18.61
C PRO A 23 -1.20 -10.99 -19.77
N ALA A 24 0.12 -11.08 -19.62
CA ALA A 24 0.98 -11.74 -20.62
C ALA A 24 0.62 -13.23 -20.80
N THR A 25 0.33 -13.94 -19.70
CA THR A 25 -0.11 -15.33 -19.73
C THR A 25 -1.48 -15.48 -20.40
N VAL A 26 -2.45 -14.65 -20.05
CA VAL A 26 -3.79 -14.66 -20.68
C VAL A 26 -3.68 -14.44 -22.18
N LYS A 27 -2.88 -13.45 -22.59
CA LYS A 27 -2.62 -13.15 -24.00
C LYS A 27 -2.09 -14.38 -24.75
N LYS A 28 -1.11 -15.08 -24.17
CA LYS A 28 -0.49 -16.27 -24.74
C LYS A 28 -1.44 -17.46 -24.78
N LEU A 29 -2.12 -17.73 -23.66
CA LEU A 29 -3.05 -18.87 -23.49
C LEU A 29 -4.22 -18.81 -24.48
N PHE A 30 -4.79 -17.63 -24.70
CA PHE A 30 -5.91 -17.41 -25.62
C PHE A 30 -5.48 -16.95 -27.01
N ASN A 31 -4.18 -16.91 -27.31
CA ASN A 31 -3.63 -16.49 -28.60
C ASN A 31 -4.18 -15.12 -29.09
N LEU A 32 -4.29 -14.16 -28.17
CA LEU A 32 -4.89 -12.85 -28.45
C LEU A 32 -4.01 -12.04 -29.39
N LYS A 33 -4.58 -11.61 -30.53
CA LYS A 33 -3.87 -10.89 -31.60
C LYS A 33 -3.71 -9.39 -31.38
N SER A 34 -4.28 -8.85 -30.31
CA SER A 34 -4.10 -7.44 -29.94
C SER A 34 -2.62 -7.11 -29.71
N ASN A 35 -2.26 -5.84 -29.52
CA ASN A 35 -0.94 -5.48 -29.02
C ASN A 35 -0.81 -5.83 -27.53
N PHE A 36 0.41 -5.77 -26.99
CA PHE A 36 0.61 -5.70 -25.54
C PHE A 36 0.13 -4.34 -25.02
N LEU A 37 -0.33 -4.29 -23.77
CA LEU A 37 -0.82 -3.06 -23.15
C LEU A 37 0.33 -2.11 -22.81
N THR A 38 1.50 -2.66 -22.49
CA THR A 38 2.69 -1.90 -22.08
C THR A 38 3.97 -2.56 -22.62
N LYS A 39 5.14 -1.99 -22.31
CA LYS A 39 6.43 -2.69 -22.52
C LYS A 39 6.69 -3.74 -21.45
N ARG A 40 6.04 -3.60 -20.29
CA ARG A 40 6.28 -4.43 -19.11
C ARG A 40 5.60 -5.80 -19.25
N ASP A 41 4.35 -5.86 -19.68
CA ASP A 41 3.68 -7.11 -20.05
C ASP A 41 4.28 -7.77 -21.30
N ALA A 42 4.79 -6.99 -22.26
CA ALA A 42 5.53 -7.55 -23.41
C ALA A 42 6.85 -8.25 -22.99
N TRP A 43 7.47 -7.80 -21.89
CA TRP A 43 8.72 -8.34 -21.37
C TRP A 43 8.51 -9.47 -20.35
N ALA A 44 7.40 -9.45 -19.61
CA ALA A 44 7.17 -10.37 -18.50
C ALA A 44 7.16 -11.85 -18.93
N GLY A 45 7.69 -12.71 -18.06
CA GLY A 45 7.59 -14.16 -18.23
C GLY A 45 6.15 -14.66 -18.02
N THR A 46 5.77 -15.75 -18.68
CA THR A 46 4.39 -16.28 -18.64
C THR A 46 4.32 -17.62 -17.87
N PHE A 47 3.12 -18.01 -17.43
CA PHE A 47 2.90 -19.17 -16.53
C PHE A 47 2.39 -20.44 -17.24
N GLU A 48 2.08 -20.37 -18.53
CA GLU A 48 1.40 -21.45 -19.28
C GLU A 48 2.12 -22.79 -19.23
N LYS A 49 3.46 -22.79 -19.15
CA LYS A 49 4.26 -24.01 -19.01
C LYS A 49 3.88 -24.81 -17.76
N TYR A 50 3.46 -24.13 -16.69
CA TYR A 50 3.07 -24.76 -15.43
C TYR A 50 1.67 -25.36 -15.43
N PHE A 51 0.88 -25.15 -16.48
CA PHE A 51 -0.36 -25.91 -16.65
C PHE A 51 -0.10 -27.32 -17.15
N TYR A 52 1.11 -27.59 -17.68
CA TYR A 52 1.48 -28.88 -18.28
C TYR A 52 2.58 -29.63 -17.51
N ILE A 53 3.00 -29.15 -16.33
CA ILE A 53 3.97 -29.87 -15.49
C ILE A 53 3.36 -31.13 -14.82
N ARG A 54 2.05 -31.29 -14.90
CA ARG A 54 1.30 -32.42 -14.36
C ARG A 54 0.19 -32.80 -15.32
N ASP A 55 -0.08 -34.10 -15.42
CA ASP A 55 -1.21 -34.61 -16.20
C ASP A 55 -2.57 -34.36 -15.52
N THR A 56 -2.56 -34.20 -14.19
CA THR A 56 -3.76 -33.91 -13.39
C THR A 56 -3.54 -32.75 -12.41
N PRO A 57 -4.59 -31.93 -12.15
CA PRO A 57 -4.56 -30.93 -11.09
C PRO A 57 -4.19 -31.52 -9.73
N ARG A 58 -3.64 -30.68 -8.85
CA ARG A 58 -3.41 -31.06 -7.46
C ARG A 58 -4.73 -30.95 -6.67
N ASP A 59 -4.98 -31.95 -5.85
CA ASP A 59 -6.11 -32.09 -4.92
C ASP A 59 -5.69 -31.87 -3.46
N ASP A 60 -4.41 -31.66 -3.21
CA ASP A 60 -3.81 -31.48 -1.88
C ASP A 60 -3.69 -30.00 -1.46
N CYS A 61 -4.50 -29.11 -2.04
CA CYS A 61 -4.56 -27.70 -1.65
C CYS A 61 -5.24 -27.57 -0.28
N PRO A 62 -4.58 -27.03 0.76
CA PRO A 62 -5.21 -26.85 2.06
C PRO A 62 -6.33 -25.81 1.97
N GLU A 63 -7.56 -26.21 2.32
CA GLU A 63 -8.72 -25.31 2.35
C GLU A 63 -8.72 -24.36 3.56
N THR A 64 -8.02 -24.77 4.62
CA THR A 64 -7.87 -23.98 5.84
C THR A 64 -6.40 -23.82 6.17
N LEU A 65 -6.00 -22.60 6.52
CA LEU A 65 -4.71 -22.36 7.14
C LEU A 65 -4.75 -22.80 8.60
N PRO A 66 -3.65 -23.36 9.13
CA PRO A 66 -3.55 -23.63 10.57
C PRO A 66 -3.68 -22.33 11.36
N GLU A 67 -4.29 -22.41 12.54
CA GLU A 67 -4.40 -21.26 13.44
C GLU A 67 -3.00 -20.80 13.87
N VAL A 68 -2.73 -19.51 13.71
CA VAL A 68 -1.48 -18.89 14.15
C VAL A 68 -1.57 -18.66 15.66
N ASN A 69 -1.22 -19.68 16.43
CA ASN A 69 -1.23 -19.66 17.90
C ASN A 69 -0.06 -18.89 18.54
N THR A 70 0.86 -18.38 17.71
CA THR A 70 2.05 -17.67 18.16
C THR A 70 2.02 -16.22 17.71
N ALA A 71 2.41 -15.31 18.58
CA ALA A 71 2.61 -13.92 18.18
C ALA A 71 3.66 -13.85 17.05
N LEU A 72 3.27 -13.29 15.89
CA LEU A 72 4.18 -13.08 14.76
C LEU A 72 5.33 -12.10 15.08
N ARG A 73 5.16 -11.32 16.14
CA ARG A 73 6.18 -10.39 16.65
C ARG A 73 6.48 -10.74 18.11
N PRO A 74 7.75 -10.73 18.52
CA PRO A 74 8.13 -10.97 19.91
C PRO A 74 7.69 -9.87 20.87
N TYR A 75 7.31 -8.70 20.35
CA TYR A 75 6.83 -7.55 21.12
C TYR A 75 5.80 -6.74 20.34
N GLY A 76 4.97 -5.98 21.06
CA GLY A 76 4.02 -5.02 20.50
C GLY A 76 4.69 -3.80 19.85
N ALA A 77 3.89 -2.80 19.47
CA ALA A 77 4.42 -1.54 18.97
C ALA A 77 5.27 -0.85 20.05
N ARG A 78 6.43 -0.29 19.65
CA ARG A 78 7.27 0.52 20.54
C ARG A 78 6.72 1.95 20.59
N GLU A 79 5.60 2.12 21.27
CA GLU A 79 4.80 3.35 21.28
C GLU A 79 5.59 4.61 21.64
N ASP A 80 6.52 4.50 22.60
CA ASP A 80 7.30 5.64 23.11
C ASP A 80 8.60 5.90 22.33
N SER A 81 8.89 5.10 21.30
CA SER A 81 10.08 5.31 20.45
C SER A 81 9.88 6.45 19.46
N SER A 82 11.00 7.05 19.03
CA SER A 82 11.00 7.95 17.88
C SER A 82 10.62 7.21 16.60
N LEU A 83 10.10 7.95 15.61
CA LEU A 83 9.73 7.40 14.31
C LEU A 83 10.94 6.91 13.51
N SER A 84 10.75 5.82 12.77
CA SER A 84 11.64 5.46 11.66
C SER A 84 11.45 6.44 10.48
N GLU A 85 12.38 6.42 9.52
CA GLU A 85 12.27 7.20 8.28
C GLU A 85 10.94 6.95 7.57
N PHE A 86 10.61 5.68 7.31
CA PHE A 86 9.34 5.30 6.68
C PHE A 86 8.12 5.79 7.48
N GLN A 87 8.16 5.71 8.81
CA GLN A 87 7.05 6.23 9.63
C GLN A 87 6.93 7.74 9.51
N MET A 88 8.03 8.50 9.44
CA MET A 88 7.98 9.95 9.18
C MET A 88 7.37 10.26 7.81
N GLU A 89 7.71 9.51 6.77
CA GLU A 89 7.13 9.66 5.42
C GLU A 89 5.61 9.43 5.42
N LEU A 90 5.12 8.45 6.19
CA LEU A 90 3.69 8.25 6.38
C LEU A 90 3.01 9.45 7.05
N ILE A 91 3.68 10.11 8.00
CA ILE A 91 3.16 11.33 8.65
C ILE A 91 3.21 12.53 7.69
N GLN A 92 4.22 12.62 6.83
CA GLN A 92 4.25 13.62 5.75
C GLN A 92 3.06 13.44 4.80
N LEU A 93 2.73 12.19 4.45
CA LEU A 93 1.54 11.87 3.63
C LEU A 93 0.24 12.24 4.37
N ALA A 94 0.12 11.88 5.66
CA ALA A 94 -1.05 12.23 6.45
C ALA A 94 -1.25 13.76 6.55
N SER A 95 -0.17 14.55 6.59
CA SER A 95 -0.25 16.01 6.62
C SER A 95 -0.85 16.64 5.35
N GLN A 96 -0.88 15.91 4.23
CA GLN A 96 -1.58 16.34 3.02
C GLN A 96 -3.11 16.36 3.24
N LEU A 97 -3.63 15.45 4.06
CA LEU A 97 -5.07 15.27 4.27
C LEU A 97 -5.68 16.36 5.16
N ASN A 98 -4.91 16.90 6.10
CA ASN A 98 -5.41 17.88 7.06
C ASN A 98 -4.92 19.33 6.79
N GLY A 99 -4.13 19.52 5.73
CA GLY A 99 -3.58 20.80 5.32
C GLY A 99 -2.27 21.19 5.99
N ASP A 100 -1.78 20.43 6.98
CA ASP A 100 -0.60 20.80 7.78
C ASP A 100 0.72 20.77 6.97
N TYR A 101 0.69 20.27 5.74
CA TYR A 101 1.80 20.33 4.79
C TYR A 101 2.31 21.76 4.50
N VAL A 102 1.48 22.80 4.73
CA VAL A 102 1.89 24.21 4.56
C VAL A 102 2.61 24.79 5.78
N LEU A 103 2.69 24.06 6.89
CA LEU A 103 3.34 24.54 8.11
C LEU A 103 4.87 24.50 7.98
N ASN A 104 5.56 25.43 8.65
CA ASN A 104 7.03 25.50 8.69
C ASN A 104 7.71 24.23 9.26
N SER A 105 6.95 23.35 9.91
CA SER A 105 7.45 22.05 10.36
C SER A 105 7.63 21.06 9.21
N TYR A 106 6.99 21.25 8.05
CA TYR A 106 7.18 20.40 6.89
C TYR A 106 8.57 20.61 6.25
N PRO A 107 9.27 19.56 5.78
CA PRO A 107 8.87 18.14 5.75
C PRO A 107 9.14 17.39 7.07
N ASN A 108 9.70 18.06 8.09
CA ASN A 108 10.07 17.45 9.38
C ASN A 108 8.87 17.23 10.33
N ILE A 109 7.65 17.12 9.82
CA ILE A 109 6.48 16.78 10.64
C ILE A 109 6.66 15.37 11.18
N GLY A 110 6.34 15.16 12.46
CA GLY A 110 6.60 13.89 13.15
C GLY A 110 8.01 13.74 13.74
N LYS A 111 8.98 14.60 13.43
CA LYS A 111 10.37 14.49 13.95
C LYS A 111 10.47 14.45 15.48
N ARG A 112 9.51 15.09 16.17
CA ARG A 112 9.44 15.13 17.64
C ARG A 112 8.31 14.27 18.21
N MET A 113 7.65 13.47 17.38
CA MET A 113 6.58 12.57 17.80
C MET A 113 7.16 11.21 18.21
N THR A 114 6.55 10.62 19.22
CA THR A 114 6.59 9.20 19.49
C THR A 114 5.75 8.43 18.47
N VAL A 115 5.97 7.11 18.32
CA VAL A 115 5.14 6.23 17.47
C VAL A 115 3.65 6.35 17.81
N LYS A 116 3.32 6.48 19.10
CA LYS A 116 1.94 6.66 19.58
C LYS A 116 1.30 7.97 19.09
N GLU A 117 2.02 9.08 19.23
CA GLU A 117 1.54 10.40 18.81
C GLU A 117 1.38 10.46 17.29
N ALA A 118 2.31 9.87 16.55
CA ALA A 118 2.27 9.77 15.10
C ALA A 118 1.07 8.94 14.62
N ASN A 119 0.79 7.80 15.27
CA ASN A 119 -0.40 7.00 14.96
C ASN A 119 -1.67 7.82 15.14
N ARG A 120 -1.80 8.51 16.28
CA ARG A 120 -2.96 9.38 16.57
C ARG A 120 -3.09 10.51 15.54
N TYR A 121 -1.98 11.15 15.19
CA TYR A 121 -1.96 12.19 14.17
C TYR A 121 -2.48 11.68 12.82
N ALA A 122 -2.05 10.50 12.38
CA ALA A 122 -2.49 9.89 11.13
C ALA A 122 -3.99 9.55 11.16
N GLU A 123 -4.48 8.94 12.23
CA GLU A 123 -5.90 8.65 12.44
C GLU A 123 -6.76 9.93 12.40
N ASP A 124 -6.34 10.97 13.11
CA ASP A 124 -7.04 12.25 13.16
C ASP A 124 -7.04 12.96 11.80
N ALA A 125 -5.93 12.89 11.04
CA ALA A 125 -5.85 13.46 9.70
C ALA A 125 -6.83 12.80 8.72
N VAL A 126 -6.87 11.46 8.71
CA VAL A 126 -7.81 10.70 7.87
C VAL A 126 -9.25 10.98 8.29
N LYS A 127 -9.54 10.95 9.59
CA LYS A 127 -10.88 11.21 10.12
C LYS A 127 -11.39 12.60 9.69
N ARG A 128 -10.60 13.65 9.91
CA ARG A 128 -10.96 15.03 9.56
C ARG A 128 -11.20 15.19 8.06
N PHE A 129 -10.37 14.57 7.22
CA PHE A 129 -10.54 14.61 5.78
C PHE A 129 -11.84 13.93 5.34
N LEU A 130 -12.15 12.75 5.87
CA LEU A 130 -13.41 12.04 5.57
C LEU A 130 -14.64 12.80 6.06
N GLU A 131 -14.58 13.41 7.25
CA GLU A 131 -15.66 14.25 7.77
C GLU A 131 -15.91 15.47 6.88
N ALA A 132 -14.85 16.15 6.45
CA ALA A 132 -14.95 17.27 5.52
C ALA A 132 -15.47 16.85 4.15
N GLY A 133 -15.05 15.70 3.62
CA GLY A 133 -15.60 15.08 2.41
C GLY A 133 -17.10 14.85 2.51
N LYS A 134 -17.56 14.20 3.58
CA LYS A 134 -18.99 13.95 3.83
C LYS A 134 -19.78 15.26 3.97
N ALA A 135 -19.21 16.27 4.62
CA ALA A 135 -19.85 17.58 4.76
C ALA A 135 -19.97 18.30 3.40
N ALA A 136 -18.92 18.26 2.57
CA ALA A 136 -18.92 18.85 1.24
C ALA A 136 -19.97 18.18 0.33
N LEU A 137 -20.07 16.86 0.34
CA LEU A 137 -21.10 16.12 -0.40
C LEU A 137 -22.51 16.51 0.04
N LYS A 138 -22.76 16.62 1.35
CA LYS A 138 -24.06 17.07 1.89
C LYS A 138 -24.38 18.52 1.49
N ALA A 139 -23.37 19.35 1.25
CA ALA A 139 -23.51 20.72 0.78
C ALA A 139 -23.66 20.85 -0.75
N GLY A 140 -23.69 19.72 -1.48
CA GLY A 140 -23.87 19.71 -2.94
C GLY A 140 -22.58 19.90 -3.75
N ALA A 141 -21.41 19.65 -3.15
CA ALA A 141 -20.16 19.62 -3.89
C ALA A 141 -20.14 18.48 -4.92
N ASN A 142 -19.39 18.68 -6.01
CA ASN A 142 -19.17 17.65 -7.02
C ASN A 142 -18.47 16.43 -6.40
N GLU A 143 -18.95 15.22 -6.69
CA GLU A 143 -18.41 13.97 -6.13
C GLU A 143 -16.95 13.68 -6.50
N SER A 144 -16.48 14.24 -7.62
CA SER A 144 -15.09 14.15 -8.07
C SER A 144 -14.21 15.30 -7.57
N ALA A 145 -14.75 16.26 -6.82
CA ALA A 145 -13.97 17.35 -6.26
C ALA A 145 -13.17 16.88 -5.04
N ILE A 146 -11.88 17.20 -5.02
CA ILE A 146 -11.01 16.94 -3.87
C ILE A 146 -11.22 18.03 -2.82
N VAL A 147 -11.48 17.63 -1.58
CA VAL A 147 -11.61 18.57 -0.46
C VAL A 147 -10.23 19.07 -0.02
N THR A 148 -10.02 20.37 -0.16
CA THR A 148 -8.78 21.02 0.33
C THR A 148 -8.95 21.46 1.78
N MET A 149 -8.26 20.78 2.68
CA MET A 149 -8.26 21.12 4.11
C MET A 149 -7.26 22.24 4.42
N ARG A 150 -7.58 23.07 5.41
CA ARG A 150 -6.65 24.05 5.98
C ARG A 150 -6.12 23.54 7.34
N PRO A 151 -4.87 23.88 7.70
CA PRO A 151 -4.33 23.57 9.02
C PRO A 151 -5.29 24.00 10.13
N SER A 152 -5.45 23.16 11.15
CA SER A 152 -6.18 23.59 12.34
C SER A 152 -5.28 24.43 13.22
N LEU A 153 -5.74 25.62 13.63
CA LEU A 153 -5.04 26.45 14.62
C LEU A 153 -4.96 25.79 16.01
N THR A 154 -5.68 24.69 16.24
CA THR A 154 -5.67 23.95 17.51
C THR A 154 -4.54 22.92 17.64
N SER A 155 -3.69 22.73 16.63
CA SER A 155 -2.60 21.74 16.67
C SER A 155 -1.38 22.16 17.52
N ARG A 156 -1.39 23.33 18.17
CA ARG A 156 -0.23 23.88 18.89
C ARG A 156 -0.54 24.61 20.20
N VAL A 157 -1.22 23.98 21.16
CA VAL A 157 -1.17 24.51 22.54
C VAL A 157 -0.76 23.43 23.53
N SER A 158 0.54 23.13 23.56
CA SER A 158 1.20 22.78 24.81
C SER A 158 1.56 24.09 25.50
N VAL A 159 0.72 24.53 26.44
CA VAL A 159 1.05 25.63 27.35
C VAL A 159 2.22 25.15 28.21
N GLU A 160 3.41 25.71 28.00
CA GLU A 160 4.49 25.62 28.99
C GLU A 160 4.05 26.46 30.20
N SER A 161 3.72 25.78 31.30
CA SER A 161 3.62 26.38 32.62
C SER A 161 5.04 26.60 33.15
N TYR A 162 5.44 27.87 33.29
CA TYR A 162 6.61 28.29 34.06
C TYR A 162 6.49 27.93 35.54
#